data_AF-A0AAN8WC50-F1
#
_entry.id   AF-A0AAN8WC50-F1
#
_cell.length_a   1.000
_cell.length_b   1.000
_cell.length_c   1.000
_cell.angle_alpha   90.00
_cell.angle_beta   90.00
_cell.angle_gamma   90.00
#
_symmetry.space_group_name_H-M   'P 1'
#
loop_
_entity.id
_entity.type
_entity.pdbx_description
1 polymer ?
#
loop_
_entity_poly.entity_id
_entity_poly.type
_entity_poly.pdbx_seq_one_letter_code
_entity_poly.pdbx_strand_id
1 'polypeptide(L)'
;MGGRRPIIVALTLVMVLGVAAYVRLWSIDYHISSVDAETLRHSVFLLLIHKCKREFDLANKEAMDESAEWRYKYDQQVEIAAQCQNNLIK
;
A
#
# COMPACT_ATOMS: atom_id res chain seq x y z
N MET A 1 -26.19 -60.82 -23.65
CA MET A 1 -26.63 -59.62 -22.90
C MET A 1 -25.39 -58.93 -22.30
N GLY A 2 -24.87 -57.83 -22.86
CA GLY A 2 -23.66 -57.25 -22.26
C GLY A 2 -23.07 -55.96 -22.86
N GLY A 3 -23.42 -55.57 -24.09
CA GLY A 3 -22.71 -54.47 -24.77
C GLY A 3 -23.00 -53.04 -24.30
N ARG A 4 -24.13 -52.79 -23.62
CA ARG A 4 -24.54 -51.42 -23.22
C ARG A 4 -24.04 -50.99 -21.84
N ARG A 5 -23.80 -51.95 -20.95
CA ARG A 5 -23.29 -51.70 -19.59
C ARG A 5 -21.90 -51.04 -19.57
N PRO A 6 -20.90 -51.48 -20.37
CA PRO A 6 -19.57 -50.86 -20.35
C PRO A 6 -19.59 -49.42 -20.88
N ILE A 7 -20.47 -49.11 -21.84
CA ILE A 7 -20.61 -47.77 -22.41
C ILE A 7 -21.15 -46.79 -21.35
N ILE A 8 -22.17 -47.21 -20.59
CA ILE A 8 -22.75 -46.37 -19.53
C ILE A 8 -21.73 -46.15 -18.41
N VAL A 9 -20.99 -47.19 -18.02
CA VAL A 9 -19.94 -47.07 -17.00
C VAL A 9 -18.82 -46.13 -17.46
N ALA A 10 -18.37 -46.24 -18.71
CA ALA A 10 -17.37 -45.34 -19.27
C ALA A 10 -17.86 -43.89 -19.32
N LEU A 11 -19.13 -43.66 -19.72
CA LEU A 11 -19.74 -42.34 -19.75
C LEU A 11 -19.80 -41.72 -18.34
N THR A 12 -20.26 -42.49 -17.34
CA THR A 12 -20.34 -42.02 -15.95
C THR A 12 -18.95 -41.70 -15.39
N LEU A 13 -17.95 -42.53 -15.67
CA LEU A 13 -16.58 -42.28 -15.24
C LEU A 13 -16.00 -40.99 -15.84
N VAL A 14 -16.18 -40.75 -17.13
CA VAL A 14 -15.73 -39.52 -17.79
C VAL A 14 -16.40 -38.29 -17.19
N MET A 15 -17.71 -38.36 -16.93
CA MET A 15 -18.45 -37.24 -16.32
C MET A 15 -17.97 -36.96 -14.89
N VAL A 16 -17.74 -37.99 -14.07
CA VAL A 16 -17.23 -37.82 -12.70
C VAL A 16 -15.80 -37.29 -12.70
N LEU A 17 -14.94 -37.78 -13.60
CA LEU A 17 -13.56 -37.29 -13.74
C LEU A 17 -13.53 -35.83 -14.19
N GLY A 18 -14.41 -35.43 -15.11
CA GLY A 18 -14.55 -34.04 -15.54
C GLY A 18 -14.96 -33.12 -14.38
N VAL A 19 -15.95 -33.52 -13.58
CA VAL A 19 -16.39 -32.78 -12.39
C VAL A 19 -15.29 -32.71 -11.33
N ALA A 20 -14.61 -33.84 -11.05
CA ALA A 20 -13.51 -33.87 -10.10
C ALA A 20 -12.34 -32.98 -10.53
N ALA A 21 -12.00 -32.98 -11.82
CA ALA A 21 -10.98 -32.10 -12.38
C ALA A 21 -11.38 -30.62 -12.27
N TYR A 22 -12.65 -30.28 -12.55
CA TYR A 22 -13.16 -28.92 -12.39
C TYR A 22 -13.11 -28.45 -10.93
N VAL A 23 -13.57 -29.29 -9.99
CA VAL A 23 -13.53 -28.99 -8.55
C VAL A 23 -12.08 -28.87 -8.05
N ARG A 24 -11.15 -29.70 -8.56
CA ARG A 24 -9.72 -29.59 -8.26
C ARG A 24 -9.13 -28.28 -8.79
N LEU A 25 -9.44 -27.91 -10.04
CA LEU A 25 -8.99 -26.65 -10.63
C LEU A 25 -9.53 -25.45 -9.83
N TRP A 26 -10.82 -25.48 -9.50
CA TRP A 26 -11.50 -24.44 -8.73
C TRP A 26 -10.94 -24.31 -7.31
N SER A 27 -10.64 -25.43 -6.65
CA SER A 27 -10.01 -25.45 -5.33
C SER A 27 -8.59 -24.86 -5.34
N ILE A 28 -7.84 -25.03 -6.43
CA ILE A 28 -6.49 -24.47 -6.60
C ILE A 28 -6.59 -22.95 -6.84
N ASP A 29 -7.53 -22.52 -7.68
CA ASP A 29 -7.78 -21.09 -7.96
C ASP A 29 -8.19 -20.33 -6.67
N TYR A 30 -9.02 -20.96 -5.83
CA TYR A 30 -9.38 -20.43 -4.50
C TYR A 30 -8.19 -20.34 -3.53
N HIS A 31 -7.27 -21.31 -3.56
CA HIS A 31 -6.15 -21.39 -2.62
C HIS A 31 -4.97 -20.48 -3.01
N ILE A 32 -4.80 -20.18 -4.30
CA ILE A 32 -3.79 -19.21 -4.78
C ILE A 32 -4.25 -17.77 -4.51
N SER A 33 -5.55 -17.48 -4.68
CA SER A 33 -6.08 -16.14 -4.42
C SER A 33 -6.00 -15.72 -2.94
N SER A 34 -6.13 -16.64 -1.98
CA SER A 34 -6.08 -16.31 -0.55
C SER A 34 -4.66 -16.18 0.01
N VAL A 35 -3.71 -17.03 -0.42
CA VAL A 35 -2.32 -17.01 0.08
C VAL A 35 -1.54 -15.83 -0.50
N ASP A 36 -1.76 -15.49 -1.79
CA ASP A 36 -1.10 -14.33 -2.41
C ASP A 36 -1.74 -12.99 -1.99
N ALA A 37 -3.03 -12.95 -1.65
CA ALA A 37 -3.65 -11.70 -1.18
C ALA A 37 -3.08 -11.24 0.16
N GLU A 38 -2.68 -12.15 1.05
CA GLU A 38 -2.09 -11.79 2.35
C GLU A 38 -0.61 -11.36 2.22
N THR A 39 0.20 -12.05 1.41
CA THR A 39 1.59 -11.65 1.13
C THR A 39 1.67 -10.39 0.25
N LEU A 40 0.79 -10.23 -0.74
CA LEU A 40 0.67 -8.97 -1.48
C LEU A 40 0.15 -7.85 -0.58
N ARG A 41 -0.84 -8.08 0.28
CA ARG A 41 -1.29 -7.05 1.21
C ARG A 41 -0.21 -6.67 2.23
N HIS A 42 0.57 -7.62 2.76
CA HIS A 42 1.71 -7.31 3.63
C HIS A 42 2.84 -6.58 2.90
N SER A 43 3.21 -7.01 1.69
CA SER A 43 4.26 -6.33 0.91
C SER A 43 3.82 -4.93 0.44
N VAL A 44 2.57 -4.77 0.00
CA VAL A 44 1.97 -3.48 -0.34
C VAL A 44 1.81 -2.60 0.90
N PHE A 45 1.44 -3.14 2.06
CA PHE A 45 1.37 -2.40 3.31
C PHE A 45 2.73 -1.87 3.75
N LEU A 46 3.79 -2.69 3.68
CA LEU A 46 5.15 -2.25 3.96
C LEU A 46 5.62 -1.18 2.96
N LEU A 47 5.30 -1.35 1.67
CA LEU A 47 5.59 -0.35 0.64
C LEU A 47 4.83 0.97 0.90
N LEU A 48 3.56 0.91 1.27
CA LEU A 48 2.74 2.08 1.58
C LEU A 48 3.26 2.82 2.82
N ILE A 49 3.62 2.10 3.89
CA ILE A 49 4.23 2.70 5.08
C ILE A 49 5.53 3.41 4.72
N HIS A 50 6.41 2.73 3.98
CA HIS A 50 7.71 3.28 3.60
C HIS A 50 7.56 4.51 2.67
N LYS A 51 6.64 4.44 1.72
CA LYS A 51 6.35 5.56 0.80
C LYS A 51 5.78 6.75 1.57
N CYS A 52 4.83 6.53 2.47
CA CYS A 52 4.20 7.60 3.26
C CYS A 52 5.20 8.31 4.17
N LYS A 53 6.10 7.56 4.84
CA LYS A 53 7.13 8.15 5.69
C LYS A 53 8.06 9.09 4.92
N ARG A 54 8.51 8.70 3.72
CA ARG A 54 9.40 9.53 2.91
C ARG A 54 8.76 10.86 2.49
N GLU A 55 7.52 10.80 2.01
CA GLU A 55 6.81 12.01 1.57
C GLU A 55 6.54 12.95 2.75
N PHE A 56 6.23 12.39 3.92
CA PHE A 56 6.08 13.17 5.15
C PHE A 56 7.39 13.83 5.58
N ASP A 57 8.50 13.08 5.60
CA ASP A 57 9.82 13.62 5.96
C ASP A 57 10.26 14.76 5.00
N LEU A 58 9.93 14.63 3.72
CA LEU A 58 10.20 15.66 2.71
C LEU A 58 9.37 16.93 2.96
N ALA A 59 8.05 16.79 3.10
CA ALA A 59 7.16 17.92 3.38
C ALA A 59 7.50 18.59 4.73
N ASN A 60 7.90 17.81 5.73
CA ASN A 60 8.28 18.32 7.04
C ASN A 60 9.61 19.09 6.98
N LYS A 61 10.56 18.65 6.15
CA LYS A 61 11.80 19.39 5.91
C LYS A 61 11.53 20.73 5.24
N GLU A 62 10.72 20.75 4.18
CA GLU A 62 10.36 21.99 3.48
C GLU A 62 9.64 22.97 4.43
N ALA A 63 8.69 22.48 5.25
CA ALA A 63 8.03 23.30 6.26
C ALA A 63 8.98 23.83 7.36
N MET A 64 10.01 23.05 7.72
CA MET A 64 11.02 23.47 8.70
C MET A 64 11.92 24.57 8.13
N ASP A 65 12.34 24.44 6.88
CA ASP A 65 13.19 25.42 6.19
C ASP A 65 12.45 26.75 6.01
N GLU A 66 11.16 26.72 5.62
CA GLU A 66 10.33 27.93 5.59
C GLU A 66 10.21 28.55 6.99
N SER A 67 9.89 27.74 8.01
CA SER A 67 9.75 28.23 9.39
C SER A 67 11.03 28.87 9.95
N ALA A 68 12.20 28.38 9.53
CA ALA A 68 13.49 28.95 9.91
C ALA A 68 13.70 30.33 9.25
N GLU A 69 13.33 30.47 7.98
CA GLU A 69 13.40 31.76 7.27
C GLU A 69 12.51 32.82 7.93
N TRP A 70 11.29 32.44 8.34
CA TRP A 70 10.38 33.35 9.04
C TRP A 70 10.92 33.80 10.41
N ARG A 71 11.57 32.90 11.18
CA ARG A 71 12.21 33.27 12.44
C ARG A 71 13.36 34.25 12.24
N TYR A 72 14.22 33.99 11.25
CA TYR A 72 15.35 34.88 10.95
C TYR A 72 14.88 36.30 10.59
N LYS A 73 13.84 36.41 9.74
CA LYS A 73 13.24 37.71 9.39
C LYS A 73 12.62 38.39 10.61
N TYR A 74 11.93 37.65 11.48
CA TYR A 74 11.34 38.20 12.70
C TYR A 74 12.42 38.77 13.62
N ASP A 75 13.46 38.00 13.91
CA ASP A 75 14.57 38.43 14.78
C ASP A 75 15.25 39.69 14.23
N GLN A 76 15.47 39.76 12.91
CA GLN A 76 16.01 40.94 12.25
C GLN A 76 15.11 42.18 12.40
N GLN A 77 13.80 42.03 12.23
CA GLN A 77 12.85 43.14 12.36
C GLN A 77 12.73 43.62 13.82
N VAL A 78 12.82 42.70 14.79
CA VAL A 78 12.86 43.03 16.21
C VAL A 78 14.12 43.83 16.55
N GLU A 79 15.28 43.44 16.02
CA GLU A 79 16.54 44.15 16.24
C GLU A 79 16.48 45.58 15.68
N ILE A 80 15.98 45.76 14.46
CA ILE A 80 15.80 47.07 13.83
C ILE A 80 14.84 47.95 14.66
N ALA A 81 13.73 47.38 15.13
CA ALA A 81 12.78 48.10 15.97
C ALA A 81 13.42 48.54 17.30
N ALA A 82 14.19 47.67 17.94
CA ALA A 82 14.90 47.98 19.18
C ALA A 82 15.97 49.07 19.00
N GLN A 83 16.71 49.04 17.88
CA GLN A 83 17.68 50.08 17.53
C GLN A 83 16.99 51.43 17.26
N CYS A 84 15.87 51.43 16.53
CA CYS A 84 15.08 52.64 16.26
C CYS A 84 14.54 53.25 17.57
N GLN A 85 13.99 52.42 18.45
CA GLN A 85 13.47 52.88 19.74
C GLN A 85 14.59 53.48 20.63
N ASN A 86 15.76 52.87 20.67
CA ASN A 86 16.92 53.43 21.39
C ASN A 86 17.40 54.76 20.80
N ASN A 87 17.33 54.94 19.47
CA ASN A 87 17.69 56.20 18.82
C ASN A 87 16.65 57.32 19.03
N LEU A 88 15.39 56.98 19.33
CA LEU A 88 14.31 57.93 19.63
C LEU A 88 14.28 58.38 21.10
N ILE A 89 14.88 57.60 22.01
CA ILE A 89 14.94 57.89 23.46
C ILE A 89 16.25 58.64 23.83
N LYS A 90 17.24 58.67 22.94
CA LYS A 90 18.47 59.46 23.05
C LYS A 90 18.25 60.91 22.64
#